data_AF-A0A7S2LGP8-F1
#
_entry.id   AF-A0A7S2LGP8-F1
#
_cell.length_a   1.000
_cell.length_b   1.000
_cell.length_c   1.000
_cell.angle_alpha   90.00
_cell.angle_beta   90.00
_cell.angle_gamma   90.00
#
_symmetry.space_group_name_H-M   'P 1'
#
loop_
_entity.id
_entity.type
_entity.pdbx_description
1 polymer ?
#
loop_
_entity_poly.entity_id
_entity_poly.type
_entity_poly.pdbx_seq_one_letter_code
_entity_poly.pdbx_strand_id
1 'polypeptide(L)'
;VTLAHCGHVCQRWAGVVGYIEQLLRQQLVAAIGKEVAAADVAQYMLFHGRRIFRAPFAPSPFCVAVRRSERHDPEGTLSLEEAPPGVGPCGLFGAAGAPAPIATLAVRSAPEAAPSMRFALGASTFVTFRGDRCLHAWLSHRFSGLDGAAGKLSLVARARQFSSMLVLVGRIDSATQFEPTCAAIVQNKDELRMPLDLATIPTAKEFKDAIDSLSPEQQAFAKAFRAMQLESTLFGILVIHIKPQLEAVLNLPPDALTKEIKLTQDLMQMFVKYQIPSDLLSYSAGDQQSSAGGTGNGDGVELVGEASASERLVEVKAHVQAMKDLIEESKKEELLQATGEARYAAPLKTAFQTDLLCMGGAGAAAAPQRPGAMGLAMGGGLPGAASGGSLNKGGLFGAPAPSPPAMGGGCLFGAPAAPEGSGLFGARAAPPAAAYPVWGAPPQAAAAPVRAASPQAANLASAPWAAAAAPQQPAGSQAFEQAPFAPQQAVDRVQRSAGHGELAAAHVEDYTRVPREIDARFERMDKGGTCRPTIITPADSWSKRAQKALLAKPSETTLGAPEQKQEKDAAFDLLDALTKSGALPVEHASLHVVVAATHCFDQTLLETVVQGWSNP
;
A
#
# COMPACT_ATOMS: atom_id res chain seq x y z
N VAL A 1 -47.57 18.54 22.19
CA VAL A 1 -47.67 17.14 22.68
C VAL A 1 -48.32 16.23 21.63
N THR A 2 -49.52 16.56 21.11
CA THR A 2 -50.23 15.75 20.10
C THR A 2 -49.48 15.58 18.77
N LEU A 3 -48.90 16.64 18.20
CA LEU A 3 -48.08 16.54 16.98
C LEU A 3 -46.84 15.66 17.15
N ALA A 4 -46.19 15.73 18.32
CA ALA A 4 -45.04 14.88 18.64
C ALA A 4 -45.45 13.41 18.83
N HIS A 5 -46.66 13.15 19.33
CA HIS A 5 -47.20 11.80 19.41
C HIS A 5 -47.53 11.23 18.03
N CYS A 6 -48.15 12.01 17.14
CA CYS A 6 -48.39 11.60 15.75
C CYS A 6 -47.08 11.29 15.02
N GLY A 7 -46.04 12.11 15.19
CA GLY A 7 -44.71 11.84 14.64
C GLY A 7 -44.12 10.50 15.11
N HIS A 8 -44.22 10.19 16.41
CA HIS A 8 -43.77 8.90 16.94
C HIS A 8 -44.58 7.71 16.40
N VAL A 9 -45.90 7.86 16.22
CA VAL A 9 -46.74 6.80 15.65
C VAL A 9 -46.37 6.55 14.19
N CYS A 10 -46.17 7.61 13.38
CA CYS A 10 -45.74 7.47 11.99
C CYS A 10 -44.35 6.81 11.88
N GLN A 11 -43.41 7.19 12.75
CA GLN A 11 -42.07 6.56 12.78
C GLN A 11 -42.15 5.08 13.17
N ARG A 12 -42.95 4.73 14.18
CA ARG A 12 -43.15 3.32 14.57
C ARG A 12 -43.83 2.52 13.48
N TRP A 13 -44.84 3.09 12.83
CA TRP A 13 -45.54 2.45 11.72
C TRP A 13 -44.59 2.21 10.54
N ALA A 14 -43.81 3.21 10.14
CA ALA A 14 -42.78 3.06 9.10
C ALA A 14 -41.74 1.98 9.48
N GLY A 15 -41.34 1.93 10.76
CA GLY A 15 -40.44 0.89 11.26
C GLY A 15 -41.04 -0.52 11.21
N VAL A 16 -42.32 -0.67 11.54
CA VAL A 16 -43.03 -1.97 11.46
C VAL A 16 -43.21 -2.41 10.01
N VAL A 17 -43.59 -1.50 9.12
CA VAL A 17 -43.69 -1.79 7.68
C VAL A 17 -42.32 -2.21 7.13
N GLY A 18 -41.27 -1.44 7.42
CA GLY A 18 -39.91 -1.78 7.00
C GLY A 18 -39.42 -3.12 7.55
N TYR A 19 -39.79 -3.47 8.79
CA TYR A 19 -39.48 -4.77 9.38
C TYR A 19 -40.20 -5.92 8.65
N ILE A 20 -41.50 -5.77 8.36
CA ILE A 20 -42.27 -6.77 7.62
C ILE A 20 -41.72 -6.93 6.20
N GLU A 21 -41.40 -5.84 5.51
CA GLU A 21 -40.77 -5.87 4.19
C GLU A 21 -39.41 -6.60 4.22
N GLN A 22 -38.58 -6.31 5.22
CA GLN A 22 -37.29 -6.98 5.38
C GLN A 22 -37.45 -8.48 5.67
N LEU A 23 -38.42 -8.85 6.51
CA LEU A 23 -38.73 -10.25 6.82
C LEU A 23 -39.23 -11.00 5.59
N LEU A 24 -40.15 -10.40 4.82
CA LEU A 24 -40.64 -10.98 3.56
C LEU A 24 -39.52 -11.10 2.53
N ARG A 25 -38.65 -10.09 2.40
CA ARG A 25 -37.47 -10.14 1.52
C ARG A 25 -36.53 -11.27 1.91
N GLN A 26 -36.23 -11.43 3.20
CA GLN A 26 -35.37 -12.52 3.69
C GLN A 26 -35.98 -13.90 3.40
N GLN A 27 -37.30 -14.06 3.61
CA GLN A 27 -38.01 -15.30 3.29
C GLN A 27 -37.98 -15.59 1.79
N LEU A 28 -38.18 -14.57 0.95
CA LEU A 28 -38.13 -14.72 -0.50
C LEU A 28 -36.72 -15.08 -0.99
N VAL A 29 -35.68 -14.41 -0.48
CA VAL A 29 -34.29 -14.73 -0.78
C VAL A 29 -33.94 -16.15 -0.34
N ALA A 30 -34.41 -16.58 0.84
CA ALA A 30 -34.23 -17.94 1.32
C ALA A 30 -34.96 -19.00 0.46
N ALA A 31 -36.14 -18.67 -0.06
CA ALA A 31 -36.93 -19.57 -0.90
C ALA A 31 -36.39 -19.69 -2.34
N ILE A 32 -35.93 -18.58 -2.94
CA ILE A 32 -35.36 -18.54 -4.29
C ILE A 32 -33.91 -19.04 -4.29
N GLY A 33 -33.17 -18.77 -3.21
CA GLY A 33 -31.82 -19.29 -2.96
C GLY A 33 -30.67 -18.38 -3.42
N LYS A 34 -30.93 -17.32 -4.21
CA LYS A 34 -29.89 -16.35 -4.61
C LYS A 34 -30.49 -14.97 -4.94
N GLU A 35 -29.86 -13.92 -4.45
CA GLU A 35 -30.09 -12.54 -4.87
C GLU A 35 -29.03 -12.14 -5.91
N VAL A 36 -29.44 -11.51 -7.00
CA VAL A 36 -28.52 -11.00 -8.03
C VAL A 36 -27.89 -9.72 -7.50
N ALA A 37 -26.57 -9.75 -7.29
CA ALA A 37 -25.78 -8.59 -6.88
C ALA A 37 -25.02 -7.96 -8.06
N ALA A 38 -24.48 -6.76 -7.87
CA ALA A 38 -23.59 -6.12 -8.84
C ALA A 38 -22.35 -7.00 -9.17
N ALA A 39 -21.87 -7.77 -8.18
CA ALA A 39 -20.79 -8.73 -8.38
C ALA A 39 -21.16 -9.87 -9.35
N ASP A 40 -22.42 -10.33 -9.34
CA ASP A 40 -22.89 -11.36 -10.28
C ASP A 40 -22.91 -10.83 -11.71
N VAL A 41 -23.27 -9.54 -11.89
CA VAL A 41 -23.24 -8.88 -13.20
C VAL A 41 -21.79 -8.73 -13.69
N ALA A 42 -20.85 -8.36 -12.82
CA ALA A 42 -19.44 -8.34 -13.18
C ALA A 42 -18.92 -9.73 -13.62
N GLN A 43 -19.28 -10.79 -12.90
CA GLN A 43 -18.94 -12.17 -13.28
C GLN A 43 -19.59 -12.58 -14.61
N TYR A 44 -20.85 -12.19 -14.82
CA TYR A 44 -21.56 -12.41 -16.07
C TYR A 44 -20.84 -11.74 -17.25
N MET A 45 -20.39 -10.50 -17.09
CA MET A 45 -19.63 -9.78 -18.12
C MET A 45 -18.30 -10.46 -18.42
N LEU A 46 -17.58 -10.93 -17.40
CA LEU A 46 -16.33 -11.67 -17.61
C LEU A 46 -16.55 -12.99 -18.33
N PHE A 47 -17.63 -13.70 -18.03
CA PHE A 47 -17.98 -14.94 -18.70
C PHE A 47 -18.30 -14.72 -20.18
N HIS A 48 -19.13 -13.73 -20.49
CA HIS A 48 -19.51 -13.40 -21.87
C HIS A 48 -18.36 -12.74 -22.66
N GLY A 49 -17.52 -11.96 -21.97
CA GLY A 49 -16.33 -11.35 -22.55
C GLY A 49 -15.40 -12.36 -23.21
N ARG A 50 -15.32 -13.60 -22.70
CA ARG A 50 -14.53 -14.69 -23.31
C ARG A 50 -14.97 -15.05 -24.73
N ARG A 51 -16.23 -14.78 -25.09
CA ARG A 51 -16.78 -15.01 -26.44
C ARG A 51 -16.60 -13.81 -27.36
N ILE A 52 -16.51 -12.60 -26.78
CA ILE A 52 -16.46 -11.34 -27.51
C ILE A 52 -15.01 -10.97 -27.86
N PHE A 53 -14.11 -11.13 -26.90
CA PHE A 53 -12.70 -10.76 -27.07
C PHE A 53 -11.87 -11.90 -27.67
N ARG A 54 -10.91 -11.55 -28.53
CA ARG A 54 -9.83 -12.47 -28.87
C ARG A 54 -8.92 -12.66 -27.66
N ALA A 55 -8.24 -13.80 -27.58
CA ALA A 55 -7.35 -14.14 -26.47
C ALA A 55 -6.41 -13.01 -25.98
N PRO A 56 -5.69 -12.26 -26.85
CA PRO A 56 -4.79 -11.19 -26.39
C PRO A 56 -5.50 -9.93 -25.85
N PHE A 57 -6.80 -9.76 -26.14
CA PHE A 57 -7.59 -8.61 -25.70
C PHE A 57 -8.64 -9.00 -24.65
N ALA A 58 -8.63 -10.25 -24.19
CA ALA A 58 -9.57 -10.72 -23.19
C ALA A 58 -9.16 -10.17 -21.81
N PRO A 59 -10.10 -9.67 -21.00
CA PRO A 59 -9.81 -9.26 -19.63
C PRO A 59 -9.19 -10.40 -18.84
N SER A 60 -8.09 -10.11 -18.16
CA SER A 60 -7.37 -11.05 -17.29
C SER A 60 -7.37 -10.54 -15.85
N PRO A 61 -7.39 -11.42 -14.84
CA PRO A 61 -7.27 -10.99 -13.44
C PRO A 61 -5.94 -10.24 -13.24
N PHE A 62 -6.00 -9.10 -12.55
CA PHE A 62 -4.82 -8.35 -12.11
C PHE A 62 -4.18 -9.14 -10.96
N CYS A 63 -3.35 -10.10 -11.33
CA CYS A 63 -2.49 -10.85 -10.44
C CYS A 63 -1.18 -11.10 -11.18
N VAL A 64 -0.19 -10.28 -10.87
CA VAL A 64 1.11 -10.29 -11.54
C VAL A 64 2.10 -11.00 -10.64
N ALA A 65 2.74 -12.03 -11.19
CA ALA A 65 3.86 -12.69 -10.53
C ALA A 65 5.11 -11.81 -10.68
N VAL A 66 5.64 -11.32 -9.57
CA VAL A 66 6.85 -10.49 -9.51
C VAL A 66 8.06 -11.43 -9.63
N ARG A 67 8.75 -11.38 -10.76
CA ARG A 67 9.91 -12.22 -11.08
C ARG A 67 10.91 -11.47 -11.94
N ARG A 68 12.20 -11.76 -11.73
CA ARG A 68 13.32 -11.15 -12.46
C ARG A 68 13.30 -11.45 -13.96
N SER A 69 12.90 -12.67 -14.32
CA SER A 69 12.80 -13.15 -15.70
C SER A 69 11.83 -14.34 -15.77
N GLU A 70 11.43 -14.72 -16.97
CA GLU A 70 10.57 -15.90 -17.20
C GLU A 70 11.19 -17.23 -16.71
N ARG A 71 12.52 -17.34 -16.64
CA ARG A 71 13.23 -18.55 -16.16
C ARG A 71 13.29 -18.67 -14.64
N HIS A 72 12.98 -17.59 -13.93
CA HIS A 72 13.14 -17.50 -12.49
C HIS A 72 11.79 -17.72 -11.78
N ASP A 73 11.85 -18.37 -10.62
CA ASP A 73 10.70 -18.47 -9.73
C ASP A 73 10.26 -17.08 -9.25
N PRO A 74 8.94 -16.87 -9.07
CA PRO A 74 8.44 -15.58 -8.61
C PRO A 74 8.82 -15.29 -7.16
N GLU A 75 9.36 -14.10 -6.93
CA GLU A 75 9.73 -13.57 -5.62
C GLU A 75 8.50 -13.09 -4.85
N GLY A 76 7.41 -12.76 -5.55
CA GLY A 76 6.16 -12.32 -4.94
C GLY A 76 5.00 -12.27 -5.93
N THR A 77 3.87 -11.78 -5.46
CA THR A 77 2.68 -11.51 -6.27
C THR A 77 2.13 -10.13 -5.94
N LEU A 78 1.71 -9.41 -6.97
CA LEU A 78 1.00 -8.14 -6.88
C LEU A 78 -0.42 -8.34 -7.43
N SER A 79 -1.45 -8.09 -6.62
CA SER A 79 -2.85 -8.20 -7.02
C SER A 79 -3.63 -6.93 -6.65
N LEU A 80 -4.61 -6.57 -7.48
CA LEU A 80 -5.63 -5.60 -7.12
C LEU A 80 -6.88 -6.40 -6.79
N GLU A 81 -7.25 -6.45 -5.52
CA GLU A 81 -8.32 -7.31 -5.03
C GLU A 81 -9.54 -6.48 -4.64
N GLU A 82 -10.72 -6.94 -5.06
CA GLU A 82 -12.01 -6.37 -4.66
C GLU A 82 -12.62 -7.27 -3.59
N ALA A 83 -12.96 -6.69 -2.44
CA ALA A 83 -13.70 -7.40 -1.41
C ALA A 83 -15.19 -7.43 -1.77
N PRO A 84 -15.86 -8.60 -1.72
CA PRO A 84 -17.28 -8.69 -2.03
C PRO A 84 -18.10 -7.84 -1.03
N PRO A 85 -19.11 -7.10 -1.52
CA PRO A 85 -19.95 -6.27 -0.66
C PRO A 85 -20.76 -7.14 0.33
N GLY A 86 -20.84 -6.72 1.59
CA GLY A 86 -21.63 -7.38 2.63
C GLY A 86 -20.86 -8.31 3.59
N VAL A 87 -19.55 -8.50 3.40
CA VAL A 87 -18.71 -9.27 4.34
C VAL A 87 -18.11 -8.34 5.39
N GLY A 88 -18.73 -8.30 6.58
CA GLY A 88 -18.08 -7.74 7.78
C GLY A 88 -16.89 -8.61 8.21
N PRO A 89 -15.95 -8.09 9.03
CA PRO A 89 -14.73 -8.81 9.41
C PRO A 89 -14.94 -10.06 10.28
N CYS A 90 -16.18 -10.45 10.59
CA CYS A 90 -16.51 -11.71 11.23
C CYS A 90 -17.99 -12.03 10.96
N GLY A 91 -18.26 -13.05 10.13
CA GLY A 91 -19.63 -13.48 9.79
C GLY A 91 -19.89 -14.90 10.26
N LEU A 92 -20.81 -15.06 11.20
CA LEU A 92 -21.18 -16.32 11.87
C LEU A 92 -21.93 -17.33 10.98
N PHE A 93 -22.10 -17.05 9.69
CA PHE A 93 -22.74 -17.94 8.72
C PHE A 93 -21.88 -18.04 7.46
N GLY A 94 -21.36 -19.23 7.23
CA GLY A 94 -20.28 -19.52 6.29
C GLY A 94 -20.65 -19.31 4.82
N ALA A 95 -20.08 -18.27 4.24
CA ALA A 95 -19.38 -18.27 2.95
C ALA A 95 -18.73 -16.90 2.80
N ALA A 96 -17.72 -16.61 3.63
CA ALA A 96 -16.90 -15.42 3.45
C ALA A 96 -16.17 -15.56 2.11
N GLY A 97 -16.67 -14.87 1.07
CA GLY A 97 -15.98 -14.80 -0.20
C GLY A 97 -14.61 -14.18 0.02
N ALA A 98 -13.55 -14.93 -0.25
CA ALA A 98 -12.20 -14.38 -0.21
C ALA A 98 -12.11 -13.21 -1.20
N PRO A 99 -11.38 -12.13 -0.87
CA PRO A 99 -11.12 -11.06 -1.82
C PRO A 99 -10.52 -11.64 -3.09
N ALA A 100 -11.01 -11.20 -4.25
CA ALA A 100 -10.66 -11.76 -5.55
C ALA A 100 -10.01 -10.68 -6.43
N PRO A 101 -9.04 -11.05 -7.27
CA PRO A 101 -8.39 -10.08 -8.15
C PRO A 101 -9.38 -9.53 -9.19
N ILE A 102 -9.38 -8.21 -9.38
CA ILE A 102 -10.19 -7.55 -10.40
C ILE A 102 -9.72 -7.96 -11.80
N ALA A 103 -10.64 -8.00 -12.76
CA ALA A 103 -10.28 -8.23 -14.15
C ALA A 103 -9.94 -6.91 -14.84
N THR A 104 -8.80 -6.90 -15.54
CA THR A 104 -8.32 -5.73 -16.29
C THR A 104 -7.99 -6.12 -17.72
N LEU A 105 -8.20 -5.19 -18.65
CA LEU A 105 -7.63 -5.28 -19.99
C LEU A 105 -6.18 -4.82 -19.88
N ALA A 106 -5.24 -5.70 -20.21
CA ALA A 106 -3.81 -5.44 -20.04
C ALA A 106 -3.10 -5.42 -21.39
N VAL A 107 -2.23 -4.43 -21.57
CA VAL A 107 -1.25 -4.35 -22.66
C VAL A 107 0.13 -4.26 -22.02
N ARG A 108 1.05 -5.13 -22.42
CA ARG A 108 2.44 -5.12 -21.97
C ARG A 108 3.33 -4.63 -23.09
N SER A 109 4.09 -3.57 -22.83
CA SER A 109 5.12 -3.08 -23.74
C SER A 109 6.42 -3.82 -23.45
N ALA A 110 7.16 -4.19 -24.50
CA ALA A 110 8.42 -4.91 -24.36
C ALA A 110 9.48 -4.04 -23.64
N PRO A 111 10.31 -4.62 -22.76
CA PRO A 111 11.27 -3.86 -21.95
C PRO A 111 12.32 -3.13 -22.78
N GLU A 112 12.69 -3.68 -23.93
CA GLU A 112 13.72 -3.13 -24.84
C GLU A 112 13.22 -1.92 -25.65
N ALA A 113 11.91 -1.83 -25.87
CA ALA A 113 11.27 -0.72 -26.57
C ALA A 113 10.88 0.44 -25.63
N ALA A 114 10.89 0.20 -24.31
CA ALA A 114 10.44 1.16 -23.33
C ALA A 114 11.56 2.14 -22.94
N PRO A 115 11.34 3.47 -23.01
CA PRO A 115 12.30 4.44 -22.52
C PRO A 115 12.41 4.36 -20.99
N SER A 116 13.60 4.67 -20.47
CA SER A 116 13.84 4.77 -19.04
C SER A 116 12.99 5.88 -18.42
N MET A 117 12.48 5.61 -17.22
CA MET A 117 11.82 6.61 -16.39
C MET A 117 12.70 6.99 -15.21
N ARG A 118 12.43 8.14 -14.61
CA ARG A 118 13.08 8.59 -13.39
C ARG A 118 12.08 9.07 -12.35
N PHE A 119 12.48 8.97 -11.09
CA PHE A 119 11.78 9.60 -9.98
C PHE A 119 12.79 10.18 -9.00
N ALA A 120 12.37 11.18 -8.23
CA ALA A 120 13.22 11.84 -7.25
C ALA A 120 13.24 11.05 -5.93
N LEU A 121 14.43 10.82 -5.36
CA LEU A 121 14.59 10.39 -3.97
C LEU A 121 14.59 11.59 -3.01
N GLY A 122 15.14 12.72 -3.46
CA GLY A 122 15.20 13.99 -2.73
C GLY A 122 15.25 15.19 -3.67
N ALA A 123 15.74 16.33 -3.19
CA ALA A 123 15.77 17.57 -4.00
C ALA A 123 16.71 17.51 -5.21
N SER A 124 17.79 16.73 -5.14
CA SER A 124 18.84 16.66 -6.17
C SER A 124 19.15 15.25 -6.67
N THR A 125 18.66 14.20 -6.00
CA THR A 125 18.94 12.81 -6.32
C THR A 125 17.78 12.18 -7.08
N PHE A 126 18.09 11.57 -8.23
CA PHE A 126 17.12 10.92 -9.10
C PHE A 126 17.53 9.47 -9.32
N VAL A 127 16.56 8.57 -9.23
CA VAL A 127 16.73 7.17 -9.61
C VAL A 127 16.16 6.98 -10.99
N THR A 128 16.99 6.45 -11.89
CA THR A 128 16.55 6.01 -13.22
C THR A 128 16.22 4.53 -13.17
N PHE A 129 15.09 4.12 -13.72
CA PHE A 129 14.69 2.72 -13.78
C PHE A 129 14.26 2.30 -15.20
N ARG A 130 14.43 1.02 -15.48
CA ARG A 130 14.05 0.32 -16.70
C ARG A 130 13.32 -0.98 -16.35
N GLY A 131 12.64 -1.52 -17.36
CA GLY A 131 12.01 -2.83 -17.28
C GLY A 131 10.60 -2.84 -17.85
N ASP A 132 9.78 -3.78 -17.37
CA ASP A 132 8.46 -4.05 -17.93
C ASP A 132 7.47 -2.92 -17.66
N ARG A 133 6.64 -2.61 -18.66
CA ARG A 133 5.57 -1.61 -18.52
C ARG A 133 4.26 -2.23 -18.96
N CYS A 134 3.30 -2.25 -18.06
CA CYS A 134 1.97 -2.80 -18.29
C CYS A 134 0.93 -1.70 -18.10
N LEU A 135 0.13 -1.44 -19.13
CA LEU A 135 -1.05 -0.59 -19.05
C LEU A 135 -2.27 -1.47 -18.78
N HIS A 136 -2.99 -1.16 -17.71
CA HIS A 136 -4.18 -1.86 -17.27
C HIS A 136 -5.38 -0.90 -17.34
N ALA A 137 -6.43 -1.30 -18.04
CA ALA A 137 -7.72 -0.61 -18.00
C ALA A 137 -8.69 -1.41 -17.14
N TRP A 138 -9.32 -0.73 -16.18
CA TRP A 138 -10.33 -1.30 -15.31
C TRP A 138 -11.65 -0.55 -15.47
N LEU A 139 -12.75 -1.29 -15.64
CA LEU A 139 -14.11 -0.77 -15.69
C LEU A 139 -14.89 -1.33 -14.50
N SER A 140 -15.32 -0.45 -13.61
CA SER A 140 -16.19 -0.80 -12.48
C SER A 140 -17.63 -0.41 -12.79
N HIS A 141 -18.59 -1.01 -12.09
CA HIS A 141 -20.03 -0.71 -12.25
C HIS A 141 -20.61 -0.22 -10.94
N ARG A 142 -21.40 0.85 -10.99
CA ARG A 142 -22.13 1.42 -9.86
C ARG A 142 -23.59 1.60 -10.26
N PHE A 143 -24.50 1.09 -9.45
CA PHE A 143 -25.95 1.24 -9.63
C PHE A 143 -26.53 2.11 -8.51
N SER A 144 -27.62 2.83 -8.79
CA SER A 144 -28.23 3.70 -7.80
C SER A 144 -28.78 2.92 -6.60
N GLY A 145 -28.71 3.52 -5.42
CA GLY A 145 -29.10 2.88 -4.15
C GLY A 145 -28.07 1.92 -3.56
N LEU A 146 -26.93 1.69 -4.24
CA LEU A 146 -25.80 0.89 -3.75
C LEU A 146 -24.58 1.76 -3.37
N ASP A 147 -24.79 3.04 -3.06
CA ASP A 147 -23.72 4.03 -2.84
C ASP A 147 -22.76 3.69 -1.70
N GLY A 148 -23.15 2.81 -0.76
CA GLY A 148 -22.29 2.27 0.31
C GLY A 148 -21.68 0.88 0.04
N ALA A 149 -21.96 0.27 -1.12
CA ALA A 149 -21.56 -1.07 -1.49
C ALA A 149 -20.62 -1.11 -2.71
N ALA A 150 -20.01 0.02 -3.06
CA ALA A 150 -18.85 0.01 -3.96
C ALA A 150 -17.79 -0.93 -3.35
N GLY A 151 -17.37 -1.94 -4.12
CA GLY A 151 -16.43 -2.94 -3.63
C GLY A 151 -15.17 -2.26 -3.12
N LYS A 152 -14.74 -2.64 -1.91
CA LYS A 152 -13.52 -2.09 -1.32
C LYS A 152 -12.34 -2.65 -2.11
N LEU A 153 -11.79 -1.83 -2.98
CA LEU A 153 -10.59 -2.17 -3.74
C LEU A 153 -9.37 -2.08 -2.82
N SER A 154 -8.46 -3.04 -2.92
CA SER A 154 -7.20 -3.05 -2.19
C SER A 154 -6.06 -3.50 -3.10
N LEU A 155 -4.95 -2.78 -3.06
CA LEU A 155 -3.69 -3.27 -3.60
C LEU A 155 -3.06 -4.23 -2.59
N VAL A 156 -2.79 -5.45 -3.02
CA VAL A 156 -2.22 -6.51 -2.19
C VAL A 156 -0.89 -6.95 -2.80
N ALA A 157 0.18 -6.78 -2.02
CA ALA A 157 1.51 -7.22 -2.38
C ALA A 157 1.95 -8.31 -1.40
N ARG A 158 2.25 -9.51 -1.91
CA ARG A 158 2.68 -10.66 -1.11
C ARG A 158 4.08 -11.08 -1.53
N ALA A 159 5.02 -11.09 -0.60
CA ALA A 159 6.34 -11.67 -0.82
C ALA A 159 6.31 -13.18 -0.57
N ARG A 160 7.13 -13.94 -1.28
CA ARG A 160 7.41 -15.34 -0.91
C ARG A 160 8.43 -15.39 0.24
N GLN A 161 8.67 -16.60 0.74
CA GLN A 161 9.72 -16.85 1.73
C GLN A 161 11.08 -16.43 1.14
N PHE A 162 11.92 -15.77 1.95
CA PHE A 162 13.28 -15.35 1.56
C PHE A 162 13.34 -14.45 0.31
N SER A 163 12.22 -13.79 0.01
CA SER A 163 12.09 -12.87 -1.10
C SER A 163 11.86 -11.47 -0.56
N SER A 164 12.33 -10.47 -1.28
CA SER A 164 12.22 -9.07 -0.91
C SER A 164 11.98 -8.25 -2.18
N MET A 165 10.98 -7.38 -2.13
CA MET A 165 10.65 -6.46 -3.20
C MET A 165 10.22 -5.13 -2.62
N LEU A 166 10.42 -4.08 -3.39
CA LEU A 166 10.01 -2.73 -3.03
C LEU A 166 8.82 -2.34 -3.90
N VAL A 167 7.74 -1.90 -3.26
CA VAL A 167 6.51 -1.49 -3.94
C VAL A 167 6.34 0.02 -3.72
N LEU A 168 6.34 0.78 -4.81
CA LEU A 168 6.01 2.19 -4.81
C LEU A 168 4.67 2.40 -5.50
N VAL A 169 3.85 3.28 -4.93
CA VAL A 169 2.58 3.72 -5.50
C VAL A 169 2.67 5.22 -5.73
N GLY A 170 2.24 5.68 -6.90
CA GLY A 170 2.42 7.07 -7.29
C GLY A 170 1.65 7.45 -8.55
N ARG A 171 2.00 8.60 -9.11
CA ARG A 171 1.39 9.17 -10.31
C ARG A 171 2.42 9.26 -11.44
N ILE A 172 1.93 9.33 -12.66
CA ILE A 172 2.77 9.55 -13.85
C ILE A 172 2.63 11.01 -14.25
N ASP A 173 3.71 11.77 -14.08
CA ASP A 173 3.75 13.21 -14.36
C ASP A 173 4.10 13.49 -15.83
N SER A 174 5.02 12.71 -16.39
CA SER A 174 5.41 12.82 -17.81
C SER A 174 5.80 11.47 -18.39
N ALA A 175 6.05 11.42 -19.71
CA ALA A 175 6.51 10.21 -20.41
C ALA A 175 7.76 9.56 -19.79
N THR A 176 8.58 10.35 -19.08
CA THR A 176 9.84 9.94 -18.46
C THR A 176 9.86 10.08 -16.95
N GLN A 177 8.79 10.57 -16.31
CA GLN A 177 8.79 10.89 -14.87
C GLN A 177 7.67 10.18 -14.12
N PHE A 178 8.04 9.52 -13.04
CA PHE A 178 7.15 8.91 -12.07
C PHE A 178 7.27 9.66 -10.75
N GLU A 179 6.14 9.94 -10.09
CA GLU A 179 6.09 10.64 -8.81
C GLU A 179 5.56 9.69 -7.72
N PRO A 180 6.44 9.10 -6.90
CA PRO A 180 6.03 8.18 -5.84
C PRO A 180 5.37 8.90 -4.66
N THR A 181 4.10 8.57 -4.39
CA THR A 181 3.36 9.06 -3.23
C THR A 181 3.67 8.22 -2.00
N CYS A 182 3.61 6.90 -2.14
CA CYS A 182 3.78 5.91 -1.08
C CYS A 182 4.85 4.88 -1.48
N ALA A 183 5.60 4.36 -0.51
CA ALA A 183 6.52 3.25 -0.74
C ALA A 183 6.57 2.33 0.48
N ALA A 184 6.78 1.05 0.24
CA ALA A 184 6.89 0.05 1.29
C ALA A 184 7.81 -1.11 0.87
N ILE A 185 8.51 -1.67 1.85
CA ILE A 185 9.32 -2.88 1.67
C ILE A 185 8.48 -4.10 2.06
N VAL A 186 8.37 -5.08 1.16
CA VAL A 186 7.64 -6.34 1.39
C VAL A 186 8.64 -7.49 1.32
N GLN A 187 8.80 -8.24 2.42
CA GLN A 187 9.82 -9.29 2.52
C GLN A 187 9.35 -10.53 3.28
N ASN A 188 9.96 -11.70 3.07
CA ASN A 188 9.82 -12.88 3.94
C ASN A 188 8.37 -13.29 4.32
N LYS A 189 7.52 -13.58 3.33
CA LYS A 189 6.08 -13.88 3.54
C LYS A 189 5.25 -12.72 4.09
N ASP A 190 5.77 -11.50 4.04
CA ASP A 190 4.97 -10.32 4.33
C ASP A 190 3.83 -10.19 3.31
N GLU A 191 2.68 -9.78 3.82
CA GLU A 191 1.52 -9.37 3.03
C GLU A 191 1.21 -7.91 3.38
N LEU A 192 1.38 -7.04 2.40
CA LEU A 192 1.01 -5.63 2.48
C LEU A 192 -0.32 -5.47 1.75
N ARG A 193 -1.32 -4.93 2.45
CA ARG A 193 -2.62 -4.59 1.88
C ARG A 193 -2.90 -3.11 2.08
N MET A 194 -3.03 -2.40 0.97
CA MET A 194 -3.31 -0.96 0.89
C MET A 194 -4.73 -0.76 0.32
N PRO A 195 -5.71 -0.36 1.12
CA PRO A 195 -7.03 0.02 0.61
C PRO A 195 -6.92 1.20 -0.36
N LEU A 196 -7.79 1.23 -1.37
CA LEU A 196 -7.81 2.26 -2.40
C LEU A 196 -9.16 2.98 -2.38
N ASP A 197 -9.11 4.31 -2.31
CA ASP A 197 -10.26 5.19 -2.41
C ASP A 197 -10.53 5.56 -3.87
N LEU A 198 -11.81 5.53 -4.26
CA LEU A 198 -12.25 5.73 -5.64
C LEU A 198 -13.10 6.99 -5.75
N ALA A 199 -12.63 7.98 -6.50
CA ALA A 199 -13.34 9.24 -6.73
C ALA A 199 -13.68 9.41 -8.23
N THR A 200 -14.96 9.55 -8.55
CA THR A 200 -15.44 9.69 -9.94
C THR A 200 -15.42 11.14 -10.40
N ILE A 201 -14.93 11.39 -11.61
CA ILE A 201 -14.96 12.69 -12.28
C ILE A 201 -16.23 12.79 -13.14
N PRO A 202 -16.89 13.96 -13.23
CA PRO A 202 -18.01 14.18 -14.14
C PRO A 202 -17.67 13.86 -15.60
N THR A 203 -18.66 13.41 -16.39
CA THR A 203 -18.43 13.11 -17.81
C THR A 203 -18.11 14.36 -18.62
N ALA A 204 -17.51 14.19 -19.80
CA ALA A 204 -17.13 15.33 -20.65
C ALA A 204 -18.34 16.18 -21.07
N LYS A 205 -19.51 15.54 -21.26
CA LYS A 205 -20.76 16.21 -21.64
C LYS A 205 -21.31 17.04 -20.50
N GLU A 206 -21.52 16.42 -19.34
CA GLU A 206 -22.01 17.11 -18.14
C GLU A 206 -21.09 18.28 -17.76
N PHE A 207 -19.79 18.10 -17.94
CA PHE A 207 -18.84 19.18 -17.69
C PHE A 207 -18.96 20.33 -18.69
N LYS A 208 -19.13 20.06 -19.99
CA LYS A 208 -19.36 21.12 -20.99
C LYS A 208 -20.63 21.90 -20.68
N ASP A 209 -21.73 21.17 -20.42
CA ASP A 209 -23.02 21.78 -20.07
C ASP A 209 -22.91 22.63 -18.80
N ALA A 210 -22.11 22.20 -17.80
CA ALA A 210 -21.90 22.94 -16.57
C ALA A 210 -21.04 24.20 -16.72
N ILE A 211 -20.12 24.25 -17.69
CA ILE A 211 -19.24 25.42 -17.90
C ILE A 211 -19.80 26.42 -18.90
N ASP A 212 -20.79 26.04 -19.73
CA ASP A 212 -21.34 26.90 -20.78
C ASP A 212 -21.97 28.21 -20.24
N SER A 213 -22.45 28.20 -18.98
CA SER A 213 -22.96 29.39 -18.30
C SER A 213 -21.88 30.27 -17.65
N LEU A 214 -20.62 29.84 -17.62
CA LEU A 214 -19.52 30.54 -16.95
C LEU A 214 -18.84 31.56 -17.88
N SER A 215 -18.16 32.55 -17.29
CA SER A 215 -17.37 33.52 -18.08
C SER A 215 -16.18 32.84 -18.78
N PRO A 216 -15.63 33.41 -19.88
CA PRO A 216 -14.51 32.80 -20.61
C PRO A 216 -13.28 32.50 -19.73
N GLU A 217 -12.97 33.36 -18.76
CA GLU A 217 -11.87 33.15 -17.81
C GLU A 217 -12.16 31.98 -16.86
N GLN A 218 -13.39 31.88 -16.35
CA GLN A 218 -13.83 30.76 -15.52
C GLN A 218 -13.86 29.44 -16.30
N GLN A 219 -14.26 29.48 -17.57
CA GLN A 219 -14.21 28.31 -18.45
C GLN A 219 -12.77 27.84 -18.69
N ALA A 220 -11.84 28.78 -18.90
CA ALA A 220 -10.42 28.44 -19.06
C ALA A 220 -9.88 27.77 -17.79
N PHE A 221 -10.20 28.32 -16.62
CA PHE A 221 -9.85 27.71 -15.33
C PHE A 221 -10.46 26.33 -15.14
N ALA A 222 -11.76 26.18 -15.39
CA ALA A 222 -12.45 24.89 -15.25
C ALA A 222 -11.86 23.83 -16.19
N LYS A 223 -11.57 24.18 -17.45
CA LYS A 223 -10.94 23.28 -18.42
C LYS A 223 -9.55 22.84 -17.97
N ALA A 224 -8.74 23.76 -17.43
CA ALA A 224 -7.43 23.43 -16.87
C ALA A 224 -7.54 22.53 -15.64
N PHE A 225 -8.50 22.80 -14.75
CA PHE A 225 -8.75 21.99 -13.56
C PHE A 225 -9.21 20.57 -13.93
N ARG A 226 -10.11 20.41 -14.90
CA ARG A 226 -10.49 19.08 -15.41
C ARG A 226 -9.30 18.35 -16.02
N ALA A 227 -8.44 19.02 -16.79
CA ALA A 227 -7.24 18.41 -17.36
C ALA A 227 -6.32 17.86 -16.25
N MET A 228 -6.11 18.63 -15.18
CA MET A 228 -5.36 18.21 -13.99
C MET A 228 -6.02 17.01 -13.27
N GLN A 229 -7.35 16.99 -13.17
CA GLN A 229 -8.09 15.84 -12.62
C GLN A 229 -7.93 14.58 -13.47
N LEU A 230 -7.98 14.71 -14.81
CA LEU A 230 -7.77 13.59 -15.73
C LEU A 230 -6.35 13.04 -15.65
N GLU A 231 -5.34 13.90 -15.49
CA GLU A 231 -3.95 13.47 -15.24
C GLU A 231 -3.84 12.66 -13.95
N SER A 232 -4.61 13.04 -12.91
CA SER A 232 -4.66 12.31 -11.65
C SER A 232 -5.36 10.93 -11.73
N THR A 233 -5.95 10.55 -12.87
CA THR A 233 -6.51 9.20 -13.07
C THR A 233 -5.46 8.14 -13.38
N LEU A 234 -4.22 8.53 -13.68
CA LEU A 234 -3.11 7.62 -13.93
C LEU A 234 -2.52 7.12 -12.61
N PHE A 235 -3.01 5.96 -12.17
CA PHE A 235 -2.50 5.30 -10.98
C PHE A 235 -1.31 4.40 -11.33
N GLY A 236 -0.12 4.76 -10.85
CA GLY A 236 1.11 4.01 -11.12
C GLY A 236 1.53 3.14 -9.93
N ILE A 237 1.83 1.87 -10.19
CA ILE A 237 2.43 0.94 -9.24
C ILE A 237 3.77 0.49 -9.80
N LEU A 238 4.86 0.85 -9.12
CA LEU A 238 6.21 0.47 -9.49
C LEU A 238 6.72 -0.61 -8.53
N VAL A 239 7.13 -1.75 -9.06
CA VAL A 239 7.75 -2.83 -8.30
C VAL A 239 9.21 -2.95 -8.68
N ILE A 240 10.10 -2.87 -7.69
CA ILE A 240 11.55 -2.99 -7.88
C ILE A 240 12.03 -4.28 -7.21
N HIS A 241 12.76 -5.09 -7.98
CA HIS A 241 13.40 -6.30 -7.47
C HIS A 241 14.68 -5.93 -6.71
N ILE A 242 14.77 -6.30 -5.44
CA ILE A 242 15.89 -5.88 -4.58
C ILE A 242 17.14 -6.71 -4.87
N LYS A 243 17.00 -8.03 -5.06
CA LYS A 243 18.17 -8.92 -5.19
C LYS A 243 19.04 -8.66 -6.43
N PRO A 244 18.51 -8.48 -7.66
CA PRO A 244 19.34 -8.11 -8.81
C PRO A 244 20.06 -6.79 -8.59
N GLN A 245 19.38 -5.84 -7.93
CA GLN A 245 19.98 -4.54 -7.63
C GLN A 245 21.11 -4.66 -6.60
N LEU A 246 20.96 -5.52 -5.59
CA LEU A 246 22.03 -5.85 -4.64
C LEU A 246 23.24 -6.47 -5.34
N GLU A 247 23.01 -7.40 -6.27
CA GLU A 247 24.07 -8.02 -7.07
C GLU A 247 24.85 -6.95 -7.86
N ALA A 248 24.13 -6.04 -8.52
CA ALA A 248 24.74 -4.94 -9.28
C ALA A 248 25.53 -3.95 -8.40
N VAL A 249 25.00 -3.56 -7.25
CA VAL A 249 25.65 -2.61 -6.33
C VAL A 249 26.94 -3.17 -5.73
N LEU A 250 26.95 -4.48 -5.43
CA LEU A 250 28.09 -5.18 -4.83
C LEU A 250 29.11 -5.68 -5.86
N ASN A 251 28.92 -5.39 -7.16
CA ASN A 251 29.74 -5.88 -8.27
C ASN A 251 29.78 -7.42 -8.39
N LEU A 252 28.69 -8.07 -7.98
CA LEU A 252 28.51 -9.52 -8.07
C LEU A 252 27.90 -9.89 -9.43
N PRO A 253 28.22 -11.08 -9.96
CA PRO A 253 27.58 -11.59 -11.17
C PRO A 253 26.08 -11.85 -10.93
N PRO A 254 25.27 -11.88 -12.00
CA PRO A 254 23.84 -12.17 -11.88
C PRO A 254 23.63 -13.55 -11.25
N ASP A 255 22.59 -13.66 -10.42
CA ASP A 255 22.18 -14.87 -9.70
C ASP A 255 23.13 -15.36 -8.59
N ALA A 256 24.17 -14.59 -8.27
CA ALA A 256 25.13 -14.90 -7.22
C ALA A 256 24.48 -14.98 -5.83
N LEU A 257 23.47 -14.14 -5.55
CA LEU A 257 22.79 -14.11 -4.25
C LEU A 257 21.60 -15.09 -4.17
N THR A 258 21.23 -15.76 -5.27
CA THR A 258 20.05 -16.64 -5.32
C THR A 258 20.13 -17.79 -4.32
N LYS A 259 21.33 -18.34 -4.08
CA LYS A 259 21.56 -19.44 -3.13
C LYS A 259 21.93 -18.95 -1.72
N GLU A 260 22.24 -17.67 -1.56
CA GLU A 260 22.83 -17.09 -0.35
C GLU A 260 21.77 -16.35 0.49
N ILE A 261 20.83 -17.12 1.04
CA ILE A 261 19.68 -16.59 1.78
C ILE A 261 20.11 -15.79 3.02
N LYS A 262 21.04 -16.33 3.83
CA LYS A 262 21.53 -15.67 5.04
C LYS A 262 22.20 -14.35 4.71
N LEU A 263 23.14 -14.36 3.75
CA LEU A 263 23.84 -13.16 3.28
C LEU A 263 22.86 -12.09 2.82
N THR A 264 21.82 -12.46 2.06
CA THR A 264 20.80 -11.49 1.59
C THR A 264 20.03 -10.87 2.76
N GLN A 265 19.63 -11.66 3.75
CA GLN A 265 18.94 -11.14 4.94
C GLN A 265 19.83 -10.20 5.76
N ASP A 266 21.11 -10.54 5.85
CA ASP A 266 22.12 -9.78 6.57
C ASP A 266 22.37 -8.42 5.90
N LEU A 267 22.55 -8.42 4.58
CA LEU A 267 22.68 -7.21 3.78
C LEU A 267 21.45 -6.30 3.93
N MET A 268 20.26 -6.87 3.84
CA MET A 268 19.01 -6.13 4.06
C MET A 268 18.95 -5.50 5.46
N GLN A 269 19.37 -6.24 6.48
CA GLN A 269 19.42 -5.71 7.84
C GLN A 269 20.44 -4.58 7.97
N MET A 270 21.61 -4.69 7.34
CA MET A 270 22.63 -3.64 7.33
C MET A 270 22.16 -2.36 6.66
N PHE A 271 21.55 -2.45 5.48
CA PHE A 271 21.08 -1.28 4.75
C PHE A 271 19.89 -0.60 5.41
N VAL A 272 18.91 -1.38 5.90
CA VAL A 272 17.67 -0.80 6.46
C VAL A 272 17.86 -0.37 7.92
N LYS A 273 18.51 -1.18 8.75
CA LYS A 273 18.59 -0.91 10.21
C LYS A 273 19.82 -0.12 10.61
N TYR A 274 20.95 -0.39 9.97
CA TYR A 274 22.25 0.20 10.34
C TYR A 274 22.71 1.29 9.37
N GLN A 275 22.00 1.50 8.25
CA GLN A 275 22.29 2.52 7.23
C GLN A 275 23.76 2.50 6.79
N ILE A 276 24.34 1.31 6.65
CA ILE A 276 25.74 1.17 6.21
C ILE A 276 25.80 1.41 4.71
N PRO A 277 26.65 2.32 4.20
CA PRO A 277 26.74 2.58 2.76
C PRO A 277 27.24 1.32 2.03
N SER A 278 26.68 1.10 0.84
CA SER A 278 26.96 -0.10 0.05
C SER A 278 28.39 -0.20 -0.47
N ASP A 279 29.12 0.92 -0.52
CA ASP A 279 30.51 0.97 -0.96
C ASP A 279 31.45 0.14 -0.07
N LEU A 280 31.26 0.20 1.25
CA LEU A 280 32.05 -0.55 2.24
C LEU A 280 31.87 -2.07 2.16
N LEU A 281 30.78 -2.52 1.54
CA LEU A 281 30.44 -3.94 1.41
C LEU A 281 30.68 -4.46 -0.01
N SER A 282 30.92 -3.56 -0.96
CA SER A 282 31.09 -3.90 -2.37
C SER A 282 32.48 -4.49 -2.63
N TYR A 283 32.57 -5.39 -3.61
CA TYR A 283 33.85 -5.93 -4.04
C TYR A 283 34.63 -4.86 -4.83
N SER A 284 35.84 -4.52 -4.37
CA SER A 284 36.80 -3.67 -5.08
C SER A 284 37.76 -4.57 -5.88
N ALA A 285 37.75 -4.46 -7.20
CA ALA A 285 38.69 -5.20 -8.05
C ALA A 285 40.16 -4.74 -7.92
N GLY A 286 40.45 -3.73 -7.08
CA GLY A 286 41.73 -3.02 -7.02
C GLY A 286 42.65 -3.36 -5.85
N ASP A 287 42.21 -4.07 -4.81
CA ASP A 287 43.01 -4.24 -3.59
C ASP A 287 43.96 -5.45 -3.60
N GLN A 288 44.00 -6.22 -4.68
CA GLN A 288 45.05 -7.25 -4.87
C GLN A 288 46.40 -6.69 -5.36
N GLN A 289 46.54 -5.38 -5.60
CA GLN A 289 47.82 -4.78 -6.00
C GLN A 289 48.68 -4.29 -4.81
N SER A 290 48.17 -4.24 -3.57
CA SER A 290 48.85 -3.54 -2.46
C SER A 290 49.35 -4.44 -1.31
N SER A 291 49.28 -5.78 -1.43
CA SER A 291 49.85 -6.70 -0.42
C SER A 291 50.93 -7.65 -0.95
N ALA A 292 51.56 -7.34 -2.10
CA ALA A 292 52.81 -7.97 -2.53
C ALA A 292 53.97 -6.96 -2.45
N GLY A 293 54.50 -6.78 -1.24
CA GLY A 293 55.89 -6.35 -1.07
C GLY A 293 56.81 -7.43 -1.64
N GLY A 294 57.06 -7.36 -2.95
CA GLY A 294 57.88 -8.32 -3.68
C GLY A 294 58.52 -7.64 -4.88
N THR A 295 59.74 -7.13 -4.67
CA THR A 295 60.65 -6.70 -5.74
C THR A 295 60.83 -7.81 -6.78
N GLY A 296 60.51 -7.54 -8.05
CA GLY A 296 60.80 -8.48 -9.14
C GLY A 296 60.28 -8.02 -10.50
N ASN A 297 61.18 -7.37 -11.24
CA ASN A 297 61.26 -7.14 -12.70
C ASN A 297 60.07 -7.48 -13.61
N GLY A 298 59.75 -6.51 -14.45
CA GLY A 298 58.70 -6.56 -15.45
C GLY A 298 58.81 -7.72 -16.45
N ASP A 299 57.65 -8.28 -16.73
CA ASP A 299 57.27 -8.69 -18.06
C ASP A 299 55.78 -8.38 -18.22
N GLY A 300 55.46 -7.59 -19.23
CA GLY A 300 54.11 -7.05 -19.45
C GLY A 300 53.20 -8.12 -20.01
N VAL A 301 52.43 -8.78 -19.14
CA VAL A 301 51.22 -9.50 -19.52
C VAL A 301 50.11 -9.05 -18.58
N GLU A 302 49.26 -8.13 -19.05
CA GLU A 302 47.96 -7.84 -18.44
C GLU A 302 47.10 -9.11 -18.54
N LEU A 303 47.25 -10.00 -17.57
CA LEU A 303 46.23 -11.00 -17.27
C LEU A 303 45.12 -10.28 -16.49
N VAL A 304 44.19 -9.68 -17.24
CA VAL A 304 42.86 -9.32 -16.73
C VAL A 304 42.12 -10.64 -16.45
N GLY A 305 42.53 -11.31 -15.36
CA GLY A 305 41.80 -12.43 -14.81
C GLY A 305 40.59 -11.87 -14.09
N GLU A 306 39.43 -11.93 -14.73
CA GLU A 306 38.17 -11.74 -14.03
C GLU A 306 38.16 -12.66 -12.80
N ALA A 307 38.30 -12.09 -11.59
CA ALA A 307 38.18 -12.86 -10.35
C ALA A 307 36.91 -13.72 -10.44
N SER A 308 37.05 -15.01 -10.13
CA SER A 308 35.96 -15.97 -10.34
C SER A 308 34.73 -15.53 -9.56
N ALA A 309 33.52 -15.74 -10.10
CA ALA A 309 32.25 -15.36 -9.45
C ALA A 309 32.18 -15.75 -7.96
N SER A 310 32.80 -16.89 -7.63
CA SER A 310 32.96 -17.39 -6.27
C SER A 310 33.90 -16.58 -5.38
N GLU A 311 35.01 -16.07 -5.91
CA GLU A 311 35.96 -15.24 -5.13
C GLU A 311 35.31 -13.93 -4.68
N ARG A 312 34.61 -13.25 -5.59
CA ARG A 312 33.89 -12.00 -5.28
C ARG A 312 32.87 -12.21 -4.16
N LEU A 313 32.15 -13.33 -4.21
CA LEU A 313 31.18 -13.69 -3.17
C LEU A 313 31.84 -13.99 -1.82
N VAL A 314 33.00 -14.63 -1.80
CA VAL A 314 33.74 -14.94 -0.57
C VAL A 314 34.21 -13.66 0.11
N GLU A 315 34.69 -12.69 -0.67
CA GLU A 315 35.15 -11.41 -0.14
C GLU A 315 34.00 -10.56 0.42
N VAL A 316 32.89 -10.44 -0.32
CA VAL A 316 31.68 -9.76 0.19
C VAL A 316 31.17 -10.43 1.47
N LYS A 317 31.20 -11.76 1.55
CA LYS A 317 30.86 -12.49 2.79
C LYS A 317 31.81 -12.13 3.94
N ALA A 318 33.11 -12.00 3.67
CA ALA A 318 34.10 -11.63 4.68
C ALA A 318 33.87 -10.21 5.21
N HIS A 319 33.59 -9.25 4.33
CA HIS A 319 33.28 -7.87 4.73
C HIS A 319 31.99 -7.79 5.56
N VAL A 320 30.93 -8.48 5.12
CA VAL A 320 29.67 -8.55 5.87
C VAL A 320 29.88 -9.22 7.23
N GLN A 321 30.66 -10.31 7.31
CA GLN A 321 30.93 -10.97 8.58
C GLN A 321 31.72 -10.07 9.54
N ALA A 322 32.79 -9.41 9.07
CA ALA A 322 33.57 -8.49 9.89
C ALA A 322 32.71 -7.35 10.45
N MET A 323 31.81 -6.79 9.63
CA MET A 323 30.90 -5.73 10.07
C MET A 323 29.88 -6.24 11.08
N LYS A 324 29.37 -7.46 10.91
CA LYS A 324 28.49 -8.08 11.91
C LYS A 324 29.18 -8.27 13.24
N ASP A 325 30.41 -8.78 13.23
CA ASP A 325 31.16 -9.06 14.45
C ASP A 325 31.37 -7.77 15.25
N LEU A 326 31.69 -6.67 14.56
CA LEU A 326 31.79 -5.32 15.16
C LEU A 326 30.44 -4.83 15.74
N ILE A 327 29.34 -5.00 15.00
CA ILE A 327 28.00 -4.61 15.47
C ILE A 327 27.58 -5.47 16.69
N GLU A 328 27.91 -6.75 16.69
CA GLU A 328 27.61 -7.66 17.80
C GLU A 328 28.45 -7.35 19.03
N GLU A 329 29.71 -7.00 18.86
CA GLU A 329 30.59 -6.54 19.93
C GLU A 329 30.05 -5.26 20.57
N SER A 330 29.74 -4.24 19.77
CA SER A 330 29.15 -2.99 20.25
C SER A 330 27.83 -3.22 21.02
N LYS A 331 26.93 -4.09 20.52
CA LYS A 331 25.70 -4.44 21.26
C LYS A 331 25.97 -5.17 22.56
N LYS A 332 26.97 -6.05 22.60
CA LYS A 332 27.35 -6.77 23.82
C LYS A 332 27.86 -5.78 24.87
N GLU A 333 28.67 -4.80 24.46
CA GLU A 333 29.13 -3.72 25.33
C GLU A 333 27.97 -2.85 25.85
N GLU A 334 27.04 -2.44 24.98
CA GLU A 334 25.84 -1.69 25.39
C GLU A 334 24.99 -2.46 26.41
N LEU A 335 24.80 -3.77 26.20
CA LEU A 335 24.07 -4.62 27.13
C LEU A 335 24.81 -4.78 28.47
N LEU A 336 26.13 -4.92 28.44
CA LEU A 336 26.96 -4.98 29.65
C LEU A 336 26.90 -3.67 30.43
N GLN A 337 26.92 -2.53 29.73
CA GLN A 337 26.76 -1.22 30.33
C GLN A 337 25.37 -1.05 30.94
N ALA A 338 24.31 -1.36 30.20
CA ALA A 338 22.93 -1.28 30.69
C ALA A 338 22.66 -2.21 31.87
N THR A 339 23.22 -3.43 31.86
CA THR A 339 23.12 -4.36 33.00
C THR A 339 23.96 -3.89 34.20
N GLY A 340 25.11 -3.26 33.96
CA GLY A 340 25.90 -2.59 34.99
C GLY A 340 25.13 -1.45 35.64
N GLU A 341 24.59 -0.53 34.84
CA GLU A 341 23.76 0.59 35.30
C GLU A 341 22.51 0.10 36.07
N ALA A 342 21.84 -0.94 35.59
CA ALA A 342 20.72 -1.55 36.29
C ALA A 342 21.13 -2.18 37.64
N ARG A 343 22.33 -2.76 37.73
CA ARG A 343 22.88 -3.30 39.00
C ARG A 343 23.22 -2.19 40.00
N TYR A 344 23.75 -1.05 39.54
CA TYR A 344 24.03 0.10 40.41
C TYR A 344 22.75 0.86 40.82
N ALA A 345 21.72 0.86 39.97
CA ALA A 345 20.43 1.48 40.25
C ALA A 345 19.50 0.65 41.17
N ALA A 346 19.79 -0.65 41.35
CA ALA A 346 19.04 -1.48 42.29
C ALA A 346 19.41 -1.13 43.75
N PRO A 347 18.46 -0.71 44.61
CA PRO A 347 18.77 -0.42 46.00
C PRO A 347 19.18 -1.70 46.72
N LEU A 348 20.33 -1.66 47.41
CA LEU A 348 20.80 -2.71 48.31
C LEU A 348 19.75 -2.99 49.39
N LYS A 349 18.82 -3.91 49.14
CA LYS A 349 18.09 -4.58 50.22
C LYS A 349 19.09 -5.51 50.91
N THR A 350 19.58 -5.02 52.04
CA THR A 350 20.38 -5.72 53.04
C THR A 350 19.83 -7.12 53.33
N ALA A 351 20.51 -8.14 52.80
CA ALA A 351 20.48 -9.47 53.38
C ALA A 351 21.51 -9.50 54.52
N PHE A 352 21.13 -8.94 55.68
CA PHE A 352 21.86 -9.16 56.93
C PHE A 352 21.13 -10.27 57.71
N GLN A 353 21.64 -11.49 57.53
CA GLN A 353 21.80 -12.49 58.59
C GLN A 353 20.52 -13.05 59.26
N THR A 354 19.93 -14.08 58.65
CA THR A 354 19.22 -15.16 59.37
C THR A 354 19.88 -16.49 59.00
N ASP A 355 21.09 -16.71 59.52
CA ASP A 355 21.72 -18.04 59.57
C ASP A 355 23.00 -17.98 60.43
N LEU A 356 22.88 -17.74 61.75
CA LEU A 356 23.88 -18.15 62.74
C LEU A 356 23.44 -17.94 64.22
N LEU A 357 22.29 -18.42 64.64
CA LEU A 357 21.94 -18.49 66.08
C LEU A 357 21.20 -19.80 66.42
N CYS A 358 21.93 -20.90 66.37
CA CYS A 358 21.58 -22.18 67.01
C CYS A 358 22.86 -22.91 67.43
N MET A 359 23.66 -22.32 68.31
CA MET A 359 24.54 -23.06 69.24
C MET A 359 24.80 -22.16 70.45
N GLY A 360 24.27 -22.56 71.60
CA GLY A 360 24.46 -21.85 72.86
C GLY A 360 25.77 -22.21 73.56
N GLY A 361 26.14 -21.36 74.51
CA GLY A 361 26.67 -21.81 75.81
C GLY A 361 28.16 -21.58 76.09
N ALA A 362 28.40 -20.66 77.05
CA ALA A 362 29.54 -20.54 77.97
C ALA A 362 30.91 -20.10 77.39
N GLY A 363 31.68 -19.17 77.95
CA GLY A 363 31.62 -18.38 79.19
C GLY A 363 32.98 -17.70 79.42
N ALA A 364 32.99 -16.62 80.23
CA ALA A 364 34.14 -15.95 80.88
C ALA A 364 35.20 -15.25 79.97
N ALA A 365 35.30 -13.91 79.93
CA ALA A 365 35.86 -12.95 80.93
C ALA A 365 37.38 -12.72 80.81
N ALA A 366 37.80 -11.48 80.45
CA ALA A 366 38.91 -10.68 81.01
C ALA A 366 39.51 -9.69 79.98
N ALA A 367 39.67 -8.42 80.38
CA ALA A 367 40.50 -7.37 79.75
C ALA A 367 42.00 -7.53 80.21
N PRO A 368 42.98 -6.60 79.97
CA PRO A 368 43.01 -5.31 79.24
C PRO A 368 44.34 -4.98 78.45
N GLN A 369 44.41 -3.74 77.93
CA GLN A 369 45.57 -2.81 77.74
C GLN A 369 46.14 -2.46 76.33
N ARG A 370 46.39 -1.14 76.22
CA ARG A 370 46.99 -0.22 75.20
C ARG A 370 48.53 -0.43 75.02
N PRO A 371 49.36 0.37 74.27
CA PRO A 371 49.19 1.72 73.64
C PRO A 371 49.88 2.00 72.26
N GLY A 372 49.75 3.25 71.75
CA GLY A 372 50.71 3.96 70.87
C GLY A 372 50.11 4.47 69.54
N ALA A 373 49.68 5.71 69.35
CA ALA A 373 50.38 7.01 69.28
C ALA A 373 51.17 7.27 67.97
N MET A 374 50.61 8.06 67.04
CA MET A 374 51.26 9.26 66.46
C MET A 374 50.25 10.00 65.56
N GLY A 375 50.12 11.31 65.77
CA GLY A 375 49.42 12.23 64.88
C GLY A 375 50.40 13.16 64.17
N LEU A 376 49.91 13.94 63.21
CA LEU A 376 50.27 15.34 63.01
C LEU A 376 49.26 15.99 62.05
N ALA A 377 48.96 17.25 62.35
CA ALA A 377 47.91 18.08 61.84
C ALA A 377 48.51 19.36 61.22
N MET A 378 47.60 20.26 60.82
CA MET A 378 47.76 21.68 60.41
C MET A 378 47.95 21.88 58.91
N GLY A 379 47.28 22.82 58.22
CA GLY A 379 46.35 23.91 58.55
C GLY A 379 45.99 24.56 57.19
N GLY A 380 44.83 25.15 56.91
CA GLY A 380 44.14 26.21 57.61
C GLY A 380 44.35 27.55 56.87
N GLY A 381 43.36 28.02 56.09
CA GLY A 381 43.39 29.34 55.43
C GLY A 381 42.16 29.65 54.55
N LEU A 382 41.19 30.36 55.12
CA LEU A 382 40.06 31.10 54.50
C LEU A 382 40.46 32.60 54.35
N PRO A 383 39.62 33.57 53.88
CA PRO A 383 38.26 33.53 53.29
C PRO A 383 38.01 34.46 52.06
N GLY A 384 36.79 34.37 51.50
CA GLY A 384 36.04 35.50 50.90
C GLY A 384 35.71 35.35 49.40
N ALA A 385 34.58 35.80 48.84
CA ALA A 385 33.25 36.20 49.31
C ALA A 385 32.35 36.38 48.05
N ALA A 386 31.03 36.33 48.27
CA ALA A 386 29.92 36.79 47.40
C ALA A 386 29.52 35.91 46.18
N SER A 387 28.24 35.76 45.81
CA SER A 387 26.94 36.13 46.41
C SER A 387 25.81 35.67 45.46
N GLY A 388 24.67 35.25 46.02
CA GLY A 388 23.33 35.27 45.40
C GLY A 388 22.94 34.01 44.61
N GLY A 389 21.82 33.31 44.83
CA GLY A 389 20.70 33.49 45.74
C GLY A 389 19.34 33.34 45.02
N SER A 390 18.42 32.60 45.65
CA SER A 390 16.94 32.58 45.48
C SER A 390 16.36 31.56 44.47
N LEU A 391 15.65 30.47 44.86
CA LEU A 391 14.40 30.24 45.62
C LEU A 391 13.09 30.32 44.79
N ASN A 392 12.45 29.15 44.60
CA ASN A 392 11.00 28.87 44.68
C ASN A 392 10.84 27.33 44.58
N LYS A 393 10.37 26.52 45.55
CA LYS A 393 9.23 26.47 46.48
C LYS A 393 7.90 26.00 45.86
N GLY A 394 7.57 24.71 46.05
CA GLY A 394 6.26 24.25 46.55
C GLY A 394 5.37 23.33 45.67
N GLY A 395 4.97 22.17 46.22
CA GLY A 395 3.75 21.40 45.88
C GLY A 395 4.00 19.96 45.40
N LEU A 396 4.13 18.90 46.22
CA LEU A 396 3.16 18.10 47.02
C LEU A 396 2.15 17.21 46.26
N PHE A 397 2.19 15.90 46.59
CA PHE A 397 1.29 14.75 46.31
C PHE A 397 1.27 14.20 44.86
N GLY A 398 1.31 12.90 44.56
CA GLY A 398 1.34 11.67 45.36
C GLY A 398 1.49 10.45 44.41
N ALA A 399 2.14 9.39 44.89
CA ALA A 399 2.27 8.11 44.18
C ALA A 399 1.00 7.25 44.31
N PRO A 400 0.83 6.23 43.44
CA PRO A 400 0.83 4.88 44.02
C PRO A 400 1.64 3.83 43.23
N ALA A 401 2.03 2.80 43.98
CA ALA A 401 2.85 1.65 43.63
C ALA A 401 2.05 0.55 42.87
N PRO A 402 2.73 -0.50 42.33
CA PRO A 402 2.14 -1.51 41.45
C PRO A 402 1.53 -2.74 42.17
N SER A 403 0.70 -3.46 41.42
CA SER A 403 -0.12 -4.62 41.77
C SER A 403 0.66 -5.91 42.12
N PRO A 404 0.11 -6.81 42.97
CA PRO A 404 0.61 -8.17 43.18
C PRO A 404 -0.08 -9.25 42.30
N PRO A 405 0.48 -10.46 42.17
CA PRO A 405 -0.08 -11.56 41.38
C PRO A 405 -0.89 -12.57 42.25
N ALA A 406 -1.90 -13.21 41.67
CA ALA A 406 -2.60 -14.38 42.21
C ALA A 406 -2.95 -15.32 41.04
N MET A 407 -2.32 -16.50 40.97
CA MET A 407 -2.81 -17.81 41.42
C MET A 407 -4.03 -18.37 40.66
N GLY A 408 -3.76 -19.46 39.91
CA GLY A 408 -4.36 -20.78 40.16
C GLY A 408 -5.85 -20.99 39.85
N GLY A 409 -6.14 -21.88 38.89
CA GLY A 409 -7.46 -22.48 38.76
C GLY A 409 -7.61 -23.33 37.50
N GLY A 410 -7.30 -24.63 37.60
CA GLY A 410 -7.66 -25.62 36.59
C GLY A 410 -9.06 -26.19 36.83
N CYS A 411 -9.72 -26.61 35.75
CA CYS A 411 -10.82 -27.60 35.61
C CYS A 411 -10.93 -27.85 34.09
N LEU A 412 -10.57 -29.01 33.52
CA LEU A 412 -11.24 -30.33 33.43
C LEU A 412 -12.61 -30.35 32.70
N PHE A 413 -12.74 -31.35 31.82
CA PHE A 413 -13.88 -31.82 30.99
C PHE A 413 -14.16 -31.03 29.70
N GLY A 414 -14.38 -31.61 28.52
CA GLY A 414 -14.52 -33.01 28.09
C GLY A 414 -15.06 -33.00 26.65
N ALA A 415 -14.55 -33.89 25.79
CA ALA A 415 -15.01 -34.08 24.41
C ALA A 415 -16.42 -34.71 24.34
N PRO A 416 -17.07 -34.70 23.17
CA PRO A 416 -17.42 -36.00 22.60
C PRO A 416 -17.23 -36.11 21.08
N ALA A 417 -17.19 -37.39 20.67
CA ALA A 417 -16.80 -37.95 19.40
C ALA A 417 -17.94 -38.06 18.37
N ALA A 418 -17.53 -38.37 17.14
CA ALA A 418 -18.32 -38.73 15.97
C ALA A 418 -19.16 -40.03 16.13
N PRO A 419 -20.05 -40.30 15.16
CA PRO A 419 -20.37 -41.67 14.78
C PRO A 419 -20.05 -41.97 13.31
N GLU A 420 -19.44 -43.13 13.10
CA GLU A 420 -19.31 -43.84 11.83
C GLU A 420 -20.45 -44.85 11.61
N GLY A 421 -20.68 -45.18 10.33
CA GLY A 421 -21.21 -46.46 9.86
C GLY A 421 -22.36 -46.32 8.84
N SER A 422 -22.48 -47.10 7.77
CA SER A 422 -21.63 -48.03 7.02
C SER A 422 -22.48 -48.60 5.85
N GLY A 423 -21.85 -48.84 4.68
CA GLY A 423 -22.31 -49.71 3.57
C GLY A 423 -23.38 -49.13 2.63
N LEU A 424 -23.56 -49.56 1.37
CA LEU A 424 -22.93 -50.54 0.49
C LEU A 424 -23.66 -50.44 -0.88
N PHE A 425 -22.97 -50.77 -1.98
CA PHE A 425 -23.49 -51.06 -3.34
C PHE A 425 -24.09 -49.94 -4.22
N GLY A 426 -23.72 -49.98 -5.51
CA GLY A 426 -24.66 -49.65 -6.60
C GLY A 426 -24.12 -48.76 -7.71
N ALA A 427 -23.71 -49.38 -8.81
CA ALA A 427 -23.37 -48.73 -10.06
C ALA A 427 -24.54 -47.97 -10.73
N ARG A 428 -24.15 -47.11 -11.70
CA ARG A 428 -24.75 -46.95 -13.03
C ARG A 428 -25.60 -45.69 -13.29
N ALA A 429 -25.30 -45.10 -14.45
CA ALA A 429 -26.18 -44.38 -15.39
C ALA A 429 -26.50 -42.88 -15.16
N ALA A 430 -26.08 -42.07 -16.15
CA ALA A 430 -26.80 -40.88 -16.65
C ALA A 430 -28.24 -41.25 -17.06
N PRO A 431 -29.23 -40.34 -17.02
CA PRO A 431 -29.56 -39.47 -18.19
C PRO A 431 -30.35 -38.18 -17.77
N PRO A 432 -31.22 -37.55 -18.60
CA PRO A 432 -31.00 -36.87 -19.89
C PRO A 432 -31.49 -35.40 -19.91
N ALA A 433 -31.25 -34.75 -21.06
CA ALA A 433 -31.90 -33.52 -21.49
C ALA A 433 -33.44 -33.64 -21.61
N ALA A 434 -34.16 -32.57 -21.25
CA ALA A 434 -35.56 -32.30 -21.56
C ALA A 434 -35.67 -30.78 -21.85
N ALA A 435 -35.88 -30.36 -23.10
CA ALA A 435 -37.17 -30.23 -23.78
C ALA A 435 -38.07 -29.16 -23.13
N TYR A 436 -38.07 -27.97 -23.74
CA TYR A 436 -38.94 -26.84 -23.41
C TYR A 436 -40.37 -27.08 -23.92
N PRO A 437 -41.43 -26.73 -23.16
CA PRO A 437 -42.74 -26.51 -23.73
C PRO A 437 -42.96 -25.04 -24.10
N VAL A 438 -43.40 -24.85 -25.34
CA VAL A 438 -44.01 -23.65 -25.92
C VAL A 438 -45.44 -23.51 -25.39
N TRP A 439 -45.77 -22.39 -24.75
CA TRP A 439 -47.11 -21.86 -24.51
C TRP A 439 -46.96 -20.33 -24.59
N GLY A 440 -47.71 -19.53 -25.35
CA GLY A 440 -49.11 -19.61 -25.72
C GLY A 440 -49.73 -18.27 -25.32
N ALA A 441 -50.00 -17.40 -26.30
CA ALA A 441 -50.53 -16.05 -26.09
C ALA A 441 -51.98 -16.06 -25.57
N PRO A 442 -52.41 -15.00 -24.85
CA PRO A 442 -53.83 -14.63 -24.76
C PRO A 442 -54.13 -13.21 -25.32
N PRO A 443 -55.41 -12.90 -25.56
CA PRO A 443 -55.84 -12.01 -26.65
C PRO A 443 -56.10 -10.55 -26.24
N GLN A 444 -56.14 -9.69 -27.27
CA GLN A 444 -56.58 -8.30 -27.25
C GLN A 444 -58.09 -8.17 -26.99
N ALA A 445 -58.48 -7.15 -26.20
CA ALA A 445 -59.80 -6.55 -26.21
C ALA A 445 -59.70 -5.02 -26.06
N ALA A 446 -60.58 -4.31 -26.76
CA ALA A 446 -60.45 -2.90 -27.12
C ALA A 446 -61.17 -1.91 -26.18
N ALA A 447 -60.53 -0.74 -26.02
CA ALA A 447 -61.00 0.66 -25.90
C ALA A 447 -62.34 1.06 -25.25
N ALA A 448 -62.27 2.06 -24.33
CA ALA A 448 -62.99 3.35 -24.37
C ALA A 448 -62.47 4.34 -23.27
N PRO A 449 -62.68 5.67 -23.39
CA PRO A 449 -61.76 6.69 -22.90
C PRO A 449 -62.19 7.40 -21.60
N VAL A 450 -61.23 7.98 -20.86
CA VAL A 450 -61.50 9.03 -19.86
C VAL A 450 -60.53 10.20 -20.08
N ARG A 451 -61.12 11.40 -20.15
CA ARG A 451 -60.48 12.70 -20.39
C ARG A 451 -60.06 13.37 -19.08
N ALA A 452 -58.96 14.12 -19.17
CA ALA A 452 -58.60 15.36 -18.49
C ALA A 452 -58.28 15.35 -16.97
N ALA A 453 -57.02 15.71 -16.63
CA ALA A 453 -56.71 17.03 -16.07
C ALA A 453 -55.18 17.24 -15.98
N SER A 454 -54.70 18.34 -16.55
CA SER A 454 -53.39 18.94 -16.26
C SER A 454 -53.46 19.73 -14.94
N PRO A 455 -52.31 19.98 -14.30
CA PRO A 455 -52.01 21.37 -13.96
C PRO A 455 -50.60 21.78 -14.39
N GLN A 456 -50.52 22.99 -14.94
CA GLN A 456 -49.31 23.73 -15.23
C GLN A 456 -48.64 24.27 -13.95
N ALA A 457 -47.32 24.19 -13.95
CA ALA A 457 -46.32 25.20 -13.59
C ALA A 457 -46.60 26.22 -12.46
N ALA A 458 -45.76 26.15 -11.44
CA ALA A 458 -45.01 27.25 -10.81
C ALA A 458 -44.12 26.60 -9.72
N ASN A 459 -42.90 27.01 -9.35
CA ASN A 459 -41.82 27.85 -9.86
C ASN A 459 -40.73 27.76 -8.75
N LEU A 460 -39.48 28.16 -9.04
CA LEU A 460 -38.42 28.55 -8.07
C LEU A 460 -37.55 27.44 -7.41
N ALA A 461 -36.40 27.23 -8.03
CA ALA A 461 -35.06 27.48 -7.48
C ALA A 461 -34.75 27.07 -6.04
N SER A 462 -33.80 26.14 -5.88
CA SER A 462 -32.60 26.33 -5.04
C SER A 462 -31.63 25.14 -5.17
N ALA A 463 -30.42 25.44 -5.64
CA ALA A 463 -29.26 24.55 -5.61
C ALA A 463 -28.70 24.47 -4.17
N PRO A 464 -28.23 23.31 -3.69
CA PRO A 464 -27.49 23.23 -2.44
C PRO A 464 -25.98 23.33 -2.72
N TRP A 465 -25.50 24.55 -2.96
CA TRP A 465 -24.10 24.87 -2.67
C TRP A 465 -24.10 25.93 -1.57
N ALA A 466 -23.85 25.53 -0.33
CA ALA A 466 -23.52 26.45 0.73
C ALA A 466 -22.82 25.74 1.89
N ALA A 467 -21.78 26.42 2.39
CA ALA A 467 -21.13 26.27 3.68
C ALA A 467 -19.99 25.24 3.80
N ALA A 468 -18.81 25.62 3.29
CA ALA A 468 -17.56 25.41 4.01
C ALA A 468 -16.82 26.75 4.16
N ALA A 469 -16.28 26.98 5.35
CA ALA A 469 -15.95 28.27 5.93
C ALA A 469 -14.79 29.04 5.28
N ALA A 470 -14.90 30.36 5.27
CA ALA A 470 -13.83 31.28 4.90
C ALA A 470 -12.84 31.48 6.07
N PRO A 471 -11.51 31.41 5.85
CA PRO A 471 -10.53 31.96 6.79
C PRO A 471 -10.39 33.48 6.62
N GLN A 472 -10.43 34.20 7.74
CA GLN A 472 -10.14 35.63 7.82
C GLN A 472 -8.65 35.91 7.52
N GLN A 473 -8.38 36.87 6.63
CA GLN A 473 -7.06 37.48 6.46
C GLN A 473 -6.80 38.50 7.59
N PRO A 474 -5.60 38.53 8.20
CA PRO A 474 -5.14 39.68 8.95
C PRO A 474 -4.52 40.73 8.02
N ALA A 475 -4.88 41.99 8.24
CA ALA A 475 -4.31 43.16 7.60
C ALA A 475 -2.90 43.47 8.12
N GLY A 476 -1.98 43.82 7.22
CA GLY A 476 -0.64 44.34 7.56
C GLY A 476 0.23 44.51 6.32
N SER A 477 0.55 45.76 6.00
CA SER A 477 1.03 46.28 4.71
C SER A 477 2.56 46.25 4.54
N GLN A 478 2.98 46.54 3.28
CA GLN A 478 4.28 47.05 2.78
C GLN A 478 5.23 45.98 2.19
N ALA A 479 5.91 46.15 1.05
CA ALA A 479 5.88 47.08 -0.08
C ALA A 479 6.88 46.54 -1.16
N PHE A 480 6.80 47.07 -2.38
CA PHE A 480 7.79 47.09 -3.48
C PHE A 480 7.80 46.02 -4.59
N GLU A 481 7.34 46.52 -5.75
CA GLU A 481 7.92 46.46 -7.10
C GLU A 481 7.69 45.24 -8.01
N GLN A 482 6.66 45.35 -8.86
CA GLN A 482 6.51 44.59 -10.11
C GLN A 482 7.00 45.43 -11.29
N ALA A 483 7.86 44.85 -12.13
CA ALA A 483 8.05 45.26 -13.52
C ALA A 483 7.60 44.10 -14.45
N PRO A 484 7.04 44.39 -15.63
CA PRO A 484 6.22 43.45 -16.38
C PRO A 484 7.04 42.60 -17.36
N PHE A 485 6.70 41.31 -17.51
CA PHE A 485 7.12 40.52 -18.66
C PHE A 485 5.90 40.13 -19.49
N ALA A 486 5.80 40.73 -20.68
CA ALA A 486 4.79 40.41 -21.68
C ALA A 486 5.10 39.07 -22.36
N PRO A 487 4.08 38.30 -22.81
CA PRO A 487 4.28 37.05 -23.54
C PRO A 487 4.56 37.34 -25.02
N GLN A 488 5.73 36.93 -25.52
CA GLN A 488 6.01 36.93 -26.96
C GLN A 488 5.41 35.69 -27.62
N GLN A 489 4.43 35.95 -28.49
CA GLN A 489 3.94 35.05 -29.52
C GLN A 489 5.03 34.86 -30.57
N ALA A 490 5.36 33.61 -30.90
CA ALA A 490 5.97 33.23 -32.15
C ALA A 490 5.27 31.96 -32.66
N VAL A 491 4.25 32.18 -33.48
CA VAL A 491 3.56 31.16 -34.27
C VAL A 491 4.09 31.34 -35.69
N ASP A 492 4.89 30.39 -36.19
CA ASP A 492 5.07 30.26 -37.63
C ASP A 492 5.36 28.80 -38.02
N ARG A 493 4.32 28.16 -38.55
CA ARG A 493 4.31 27.53 -39.88
C ARG A 493 5.45 26.57 -40.23
N VAL A 494 5.16 25.26 -40.12
CA VAL A 494 5.61 24.27 -41.12
C VAL A 494 4.41 23.42 -41.54
N GLN A 495 3.93 23.67 -42.76
CA GLN A 495 2.92 22.88 -43.44
C GLN A 495 3.61 21.83 -44.33
N ARG A 496 3.22 20.58 -44.14
CA ARG A 496 3.01 19.52 -45.16
C ARG A 496 4.02 19.42 -46.31
N SER A 497 4.80 18.34 -46.27
CA SER A 497 5.02 17.49 -47.45
C SER A 497 4.80 16.03 -47.04
N ALA A 498 3.97 15.33 -47.79
CA ALA A 498 3.76 13.90 -47.68
C ALA A 498 4.75 13.19 -48.61
N GLY A 499 5.41 12.14 -48.11
CA GLY A 499 6.36 11.34 -48.89
C GLY A 499 6.90 10.17 -48.07
N HIS A 500 6.29 9.01 -48.29
CA HIS A 500 6.67 7.64 -47.93
C HIS A 500 8.08 7.38 -47.35
N GLY A 501 8.07 6.64 -46.24
CA GLY A 501 9.11 5.66 -45.89
C GLY A 501 10.26 6.20 -45.05
N GLU A 502 10.08 6.27 -43.73
CA GLU A 502 11.21 6.38 -42.81
C GLU A 502 10.95 5.58 -41.54
N LEU A 503 11.99 4.86 -41.13
CA LEU A 503 11.97 3.80 -40.14
C LEU A 503 11.51 4.28 -38.76
N ALA A 504 10.88 3.37 -38.02
CA ALA A 504 10.38 3.56 -36.67
C ALA A 504 11.47 4.12 -35.73
N ALA A 505 11.47 5.44 -35.56
CA ALA A 505 12.01 6.05 -34.35
C ALA A 505 11.21 5.50 -33.16
N ALA A 506 11.91 4.99 -32.14
CA ALA A 506 11.33 4.41 -30.94
C ALA A 506 10.21 5.32 -30.41
N HIS A 507 8.96 4.88 -30.61
CA HIS A 507 7.79 5.65 -30.24
C HIS A 507 7.72 5.61 -28.72
N VAL A 508 8.20 6.67 -28.05
CA VAL A 508 8.05 6.85 -26.60
C VAL A 508 6.55 6.93 -26.32
N GLU A 509 5.96 5.85 -25.83
CA GLU A 509 4.55 5.81 -25.43
C GLU A 509 4.35 6.73 -24.22
N ASP A 510 3.79 7.90 -24.49
CA ASP A 510 3.45 8.90 -23.49
C ASP A 510 2.10 8.58 -22.83
N TYR A 511 2.16 7.90 -21.68
CA TYR A 511 0.97 7.48 -20.92
C TYR A 511 0.09 8.65 -20.47
N THR A 512 0.63 9.87 -20.37
CA THR A 512 -0.14 11.06 -19.95
C THR A 512 -1.26 11.43 -20.94
N ARG A 513 -1.17 10.95 -22.19
CA ARG A 513 -2.20 11.16 -23.22
C ARG A 513 -3.39 10.22 -23.09
N VAL A 514 -3.21 9.07 -22.44
CA VAL A 514 -4.20 8.00 -22.37
C VAL A 514 -5.52 8.47 -21.72
N PRO A 515 -5.53 9.18 -20.58
CA PRO A 515 -6.78 9.66 -19.98
C PRO A 515 -7.57 10.58 -20.90
N ARG A 516 -6.88 11.50 -21.59
CA ARG A 516 -7.52 12.45 -22.52
C ARG A 516 -8.10 11.73 -23.73
N GLU A 517 -7.38 10.74 -24.26
CA GLU A 517 -7.86 9.95 -25.39
C GLU A 517 -9.08 9.09 -25.00
N ILE A 518 -9.07 8.48 -23.82
CA ILE A 518 -10.20 7.71 -23.30
C ILE A 518 -11.41 8.62 -23.07
N ASP A 519 -11.24 9.79 -22.44
CA ASP A 519 -12.33 10.74 -22.19
C ASP A 519 -12.97 11.23 -23.51
N ALA A 520 -12.15 11.54 -24.53
CA ALA A 520 -12.63 11.91 -25.86
C ALA A 520 -13.37 10.76 -26.57
N ARG A 521 -12.93 9.52 -26.36
CA ARG A 521 -13.60 8.31 -26.88
C ARG A 521 -14.93 8.06 -26.17
N PHE A 522 -15.00 8.25 -24.86
CA PHE A 522 -16.26 8.19 -24.11
C PHE A 522 -17.24 9.24 -24.60
N GLU A 523 -16.82 10.49 -24.78
CA GLU A 523 -17.71 11.53 -25.31
C GLU A 523 -18.36 11.14 -26.65
N ARG A 524 -17.58 10.52 -27.55
CA ARG A 524 -18.04 10.11 -28.87
C ARG A 524 -18.94 8.87 -28.84
N MET A 525 -18.60 7.87 -28.02
CA MET A 525 -19.23 6.54 -28.07
C MET A 525 -20.32 6.36 -27.00
N ASP A 526 -20.12 6.91 -25.81
CA ASP A 526 -21.08 6.87 -24.72
C ASP A 526 -22.10 8.01 -24.88
N LYS A 527 -23.20 7.70 -25.57
CA LYS A 527 -24.30 8.64 -25.77
C LYS A 527 -25.00 8.99 -24.45
N GLY A 528 -25.05 8.04 -23.52
CA GLY A 528 -25.73 8.18 -22.22
C GLY A 528 -24.96 8.97 -21.18
N GLY A 529 -23.64 9.17 -21.36
CA GLY A 529 -22.83 9.89 -20.37
C GLY A 529 -22.76 9.16 -19.03
N THR A 530 -22.69 7.84 -19.08
CA THR A 530 -22.73 6.92 -17.94
C THR A 530 -21.33 6.52 -17.48
N CYS A 531 -20.35 6.51 -18.39
CA CYS A 531 -18.95 6.17 -18.09
C CYS A 531 -18.19 7.38 -17.56
N ARG A 532 -17.79 7.32 -16.29
CA ARG A 532 -17.08 8.38 -15.57
C ARG A 532 -15.62 7.98 -15.33
N PRO A 533 -14.63 8.81 -15.70
CA PRO A 533 -13.24 8.59 -15.29
C PRO A 533 -13.13 8.52 -13.76
N THR A 534 -12.26 7.65 -13.24
CA THR A 534 -12.14 7.42 -11.80
C THR A 534 -10.70 7.61 -11.35
N ILE A 535 -10.52 8.48 -10.36
CA ILE A 535 -9.26 8.68 -9.65
C ILE A 535 -9.14 7.59 -8.59
N ILE A 536 -7.98 6.94 -8.54
CA ILE A 536 -7.62 5.97 -7.51
C ILE A 536 -6.57 6.63 -6.61
N THR A 537 -6.83 6.68 -5.30
CA THR A 537 -5.87 7.13 -4.31
C THR A 537 -5.65 6.06 -3.25
N PRO A 538 -4.41 5.84 -2.76
CA PRO A 538 -4.19 4.97 -1.62
C PRO A 538 -4.81 5.60 -0.36
N ALA A 539 -5.47 4.78 0.46
CA ALA A 539 -6.09 5.23 1.69
C ALA A 539 -5.07 5.55 2.80
N ASP A 540 -5.49 6.30 3.82
CA ASP A 540 -4.64 6.73 4.94
C ASP A 540 -4.34 5.63 5.98
N SER A 541 -4.88 4.42 5.81
CA SER A 541 -4.60 3.28 6.70
C SER A 541 -4.33 2.00 5.91
N TRP A 542 -3.16 1.40 6.13
CA TRP A 542 -2.76 0.14 5.48
C TRP A 542 -2.69 -0.97 6.53
N SER A 543 -2.76 -2.21 6.08
CA SER A 543 -2.53 -3.38 6.92
C SER A 543 -1.29 -4.10 6.41
N LYS A 544 -0.34 -4.38 7.30
CA LYS A 544 0.87 -5.15 7.02
C LYS A 544 0.89 -6.36 7.94
N ARG A 545 0.89 -7.55 7.34
CA ARG A 545 1.06 -8.82 8.04
C ARG A 545 2.50 -9.26 7.84
N ALA A 546 3.25 -9.31 8.93
CA ALA A 546 4.67 -9.66 8.89
C ALA A 546 4.99 -10.92 9.69
N GLN A 547 5.97 -11.69 9.22
CA GLN A 547 6.45 -12.89 9.91
C GLN A 547 7.95 -12.76 10.23
N LYS A 548 8.26 -12.20 11.40
CA LYS A 548 9.65 -11.89 11.81
C LYS A 548 10.60 -13.09 11.85
N ALA A 549 10.08 -14.30 12.12
CA ALA A 549 10.86 -15.53 12.09
C ALA A 549 10.05 -16.66 11.45
N LEU A 550 10.73 -17.62 10.82
CA LEU A 550 10.12 -18.68 10.02
C LEU A 550 9.02 -19.49 10.73
N LEU A 551 9.13 -19.63 12.06
CA LEU A 551 8.20 -20.37 12.90
C LEU A 551 7.36 -19.45 13.82
N ALA A 552 7.61 -18.15 13.81
CA ALA A 552 6.85 -17.21 14.62
C ALA A 552 5.43 -17.04 14.05
N LYS A 553 4.46 -16.78 14.92
CA LYS A 553 3.11 -16.42 14.49
C LYS A 553 3.17 -15.10 13.71
N PRO A 554 2.50 -14.99 12.55
CA PRO A 554 2.40 -13.73 11.83
C PRO A 554 1.75 -12.66 12.72
N SER A 555 2.36 -11.48 12.78
CA SER A 555 1.79 -10.30 13.43
C SER A 555 1.16 -9.39 12.38
N GLU A 556 -0.05 -8.93 12.64
CA GLU A 556 -0.73 -7.94 11.80
C GLU A 556 -0.65 -6.57 12.47
N THR A 557 -0.23 -5.56 11.70
CA THR A 557 -0.09 -4.18 12.15
C THR A 557 -0.82 -3.26 11.18
N THR A 558 -1.61 -2.35 11.71
CA THR A 558 -2.21 -1.26 10.93
C THR A 558 -1.22 -0.09 10.89
N LEU A 559 -0.94 0.41 9.69
CA LEU A 559 -0.04 1.53 9.45
C LEU A 559 -0.90 2.78 9.16
N GLY A 560 -0.89 3.76 10.06
CA GLY A 560 -1.48 5.07 9.81
C GLY A 560 -0.51 6.00 9.10
N ALA A 561 -0.87 7.27 8.96
CA ALA A 561 -0.03 8.28 8.31
C ALA A 561 1.43 8.37 8.83
N PRO A 562 1.72 8.35 10.15
CA PRO A 562 3.11 8.46 10.62
C PRO A 562 3.90 7.17 10.33
N GLU A 563 3.31 5.99 10.51
CA GLU A 563 3.96 4.72 10.21
C GLU A 563 4.19 4.54 8.70
N GLN A 564 3.27 5.02 7.86
CA GLN A 564 3.44 5.03 6.41
C GLN A 564 4.59 5.92 5.96
N LYS A 565 4.74 7.10 6.59
CA LYS A 565 5.88 7.97 6.33
C LYS A 565 7.18 7.28 6.73
N GLN A 566 7.22 6.62 7.90
CA GLN A 566 8.39 5.86 8.33
C GLN A 566 8.75 4.71 7.36
N GLU A 567 7.76 3.98 6.86
CA GLU A 567 7.96 2.92 5.86
C GLU A 567 8.43 3.48 4.51
N LYS A 568 7.90 4.65 4.10
CA LYS A 568 8.36 5.36 2.91
C LYS A 568 9.82 5.80 3.05
N ASP A 569 10.17 6.45 4.17
CA ASP A 569 11.52 6.93 4.43
C ASP A 569 12.50 5.74 4.45
N ALA A 570 12.15 4.64 5.12
CA ALA A 570 12.97 3.41 5.12
C ALA A 570 13.12 2.78 3.72
N ALA A 571 12.09 2.82 2.88
CA ALA A 571 12.16 2.36 1.50
C ALA A 571 13.06 3.27 0.64
N PHE A 572 13.03 4.58 0.88
CA PHE A 572 13.85 5.55 0.15
C PHE A 572 15.32 5.48 0.57
N ASP A 573 15.61 5.31 1.87
CA ASP A 573 16.95 5.04 2.38
C ASP A 573 17.55 3.78 1.75
N LEU A 574 16.75 2.71 1.66
CA LEU A 574 17.16 1.48 0.99
C LEU A 574 17.43 1.72 -0.50
N LEU A 575 16.57 2.48 -1.19
CA LEU A 575 16.79 2.82 -2.61
C LEU A 575 18.04 3.66 -2.82
N ASP A 576 18.34 4.59 -1.91
CA ASP A 576 19.55 5.40 -1.98
C ASP A 576 20.80 4.51 -1.88
N ALA A 577 20.82 3.59 -0.91
CA ALA A 577 21.89 2.59 -0.76
C ALA A 577 22.01 1.65 -1.97
N LEU A 578 20.87 1.22 -2.54
CA LEU A 578 20.79 0.32 -3.70
C LEU A 578 21.09 1.01 -5.04
N THR A 579 21.15 2.33 -5.08
CA THR A 579 21.43 3.08 -6.32
C THR A 579 22.71 3.88 -6.25
N LYS A 580 23.46 3.78 -5.13
CA LYS A 580 24.61 4.66 -4.84
C LYS A 580 24.21 6.13 -5.02
N SER A 581 23.11 6.50 -4.38
CA SER A 581 22.46 7.82 -4.45
C SER A 581 22.09 8.26 -5.88
N GLY A 582 21.55 7.33 -6.67
CA GLY A 582 21.08 7.55 -8.04
C GLY A 582 22.12 7.39 -9.15
N ALA A 583 23.38 7.06 -8.82
CA ALA A 583 24.42 6.82 -9.81
C ALA A 583 24.19 5.53 -10.63
N LEU A 584 23.63 4.50 -10.00
CA LEU A 584 23.34 3.21 -10.63
C LEU A 584 21.84 3.13 -11.03
N PRO A 585 21.51 2.88 -12.31
CA PRO A 585 20.14 2.67 -12.73
C PRO A 585 19.58 1.34 -12.19
N VAL A 586 18.27 1.29 -12.04
CA VAL A 586 17.53 0.07 -11.67
C VAL A 586 17.07 -0.62 -12.95
N GLU A 587 17.72 -1.72 -13.34
CA GLU A 587 17.42 -2.42 -14.60
C GLU A 587 16.21 -3.37 -14.50
N HIS A 588 15.92 -3.87 -13.29
CA HIS A 588 14.87 -4.88 -13.05
C HIS A 588 13.67 -4.30 -12.30
N ALA A 589 12.94 -3.39 -12.93
CA ALA A 589 11.67 -2.88 -12.40
C ALA A 589 10.46 -3.28 -13.27
N SER A 590 9.27 -3.31 -12.67
CA SER A 590 8.00 -3.49 -13.38
C SER A 590 7.05 -2.36 -13.01
N LEU A 591 6.65 -1.55 -13.99
CA LEU A 591 5.71 -0.46 -13.84
C LEU A 591 4.33 -0.89 -14.35
N HIS A 592 3.34 -0.89 -13.47
CA HIS A 592 1.94 -1.11 -13.79
C HIS A 592 1.20 0.22 -13.74
N VAL A 593 0.67 0.66 -14.87
CA VAL A 593 -0.16 1.86 -15.00
C VAL A 593 -1.60 1.42 -15.05
N VAL A 594 -2.44 1.89 -14.13
CA VAL A 594 -3.85 1.54 -14.05
C VAL A 594 -4.68 2.77 -14.37
N VAL A 595 -5.57 2.64 -15.36
CA VAL A 595 -6.58 3.64 -15.71
C VAL A 595 -7.94 3.06 -15.38
N ALA A 596 -8.73 3.79 -14.59
CA ALA A 596 -10.03 3.34 -14.15
C ALA A 596 -11.17 4.22 -14.67
N ALA A 597 -12.27 3.56 -15.02
CA ALA A 597 -13.55 4.20 -15.27
C ALA A 597 -14.64 3.48 -14.47
N THR A 598 -15.65 4.24 -14.06
CA THR A 598 -16.84 3.72 -13.38
C THR A 598 -18.04 3.95 -14.29
N HIS A 599 -18.70 2.87 -14.66
CA HIS A 599 -19.99 2.91 -15.33
C HIS A 599 -21.07 3.15 -14.26
N CYS A 600 -21.59 4.38 -14.21
CA CYS A 600 -22.61 4.78 -13.26
C CYS A 600 -24.00 4.71 -13.90
N PHE A 601 -24.88 3.90 -13.32
CA PHE A 601 -26.29 3.82 -13.71
C PHE A 601 -27.15 4.62 -12.74
N ASP A 602 -28.01 5.48 -13.29
CA ASP A 602 -28.98 6.26 -12.50
C ASP A 602 -30.09 5.39 -11.90
N GLN A 603 -30.30 4.20 -12.47
CA GLN A 603 -31.31 3.23 -12.06
C GLN A 603 -30.72 2.12 -11.20
N THR A 604 -31.59 1.44 -10.46
CA THR A 604 -31.20 0.29 -9.65
C THR A 604 -30.75 -0.87 -10.56
N LEU A 605 -30.07 -1.87 -9.99
CA LEU A 605 -29.61 -3.06 -10.73
C LEU A 605 -30.76 -3.75 -11.49
N LEU A 606 -31.90 -3.93 -10.80
CA LEU A 606 -33.06 -4.62 -11.36
C LEU A 606 -33.71 -3.80 -12.47
N GLU A 607 -33.86 -2.49 -12.28
CA GLU A 607 -34.37 -1.61 -13.30
C GLU A 607 -33.44 -1.58 -14.52
N THR A 608 -32.13 -1.47 -14.32
CA THR A 608 -31.15 -1.37 -15.41
C THR A 608 -31.11 -2.64 -16.26
N VAL A 609 -30.91 -3.80 -15.61
CA VAL A 609 -30.65 -5.07 -16.31
C VAL A 609 -31.95 -5.75 -16.75
N VAL A 610 -32.98 -5.73 -15.90
CA VAL A 610 -34.22 -6.48 -16.15
C VAL A 610 -35.25 -5.62 -16.87
N GLN A 611 -35.54 -4.41 -16.37
CA GLN A 611 -36.61 -3.57 -16.94
C GLN A 611 -36.15 -2.79 -18.17
N GLY A 612 -34.99 -2.16 -18.08
CA GLY A 612 -34.38 -1.33 -19.12
C GLY A 612 -33.60 -2.13 -20.16
N TRP A 613 -33.44 -3.44 -19.95
CA TRP A 613 -32.71 -4.37 -20.81
C TRP A 613 -31.36 -3.81 -21.32
N SER A 614 -30.72 -3.02 -20.47
CA SER A 614 -29.44 -2.40 -20.77
C SER A 614 -28.34 -3.40 -20.43
N ASN A 615 -27.40 -3.59 -21.35
CA ASN A 615 -26.22 -4.42 -21.11
C ASN A 615 -25.07 -3.52 -20.64
N PRO A 616 -24.65 -3.62 -19.36
CA PRO A 616 -23.54 -2.86 -18.80
C PRO A 616 -22.22 -2.90 -19.57
#